data_AF-A0AA50LZ06-F1
#
_entry.id   AF-A0AA50LZ06-F1
#
_cell.length_a   1.000
_cell.length_b   1.000
_cell.length_c   1.000
_cell.angle_alpha   90.00
_cell.angle_beta   90.00
_cell.angle_gamma   90.00
#
_symmetry.space_group_name_H-M   'P 1'
#
loop_
_entity.id
_entity.type
_entity.pdbx_description
1 polymer ?
#
loop_
_entity_poly.entity_id
_entity_poly.type
_entity_poly.pdbx_seq_one_letter_code
_entity_poly.pdbx_strand_id
1 'polypeptide(L)' 'DDPPVALAKVDCTEGGKESCEKYSVSGYPTLKIFRNGEVSQDYNGPRD' A
#
# COMPACT_ATOMS: atom_id res chain seq x y z
N ASP A 1 19.69 -10.55 -5.96
CA ASP A 1 18.35 -11.12 -5.92
C ASP A 1 17.35 -10.04 -5.60
N ASP A 2 16.67 -9.55 -6.62
CA ASP A 2 15.53 -8.66 -6.43
C ASP A 2 14.31 -9.51 -6.04
N PRO A 3 13.52 -9.10 -5.04
CA PRO A 3 12.35 -9.86 -4.64
C PRO A 3 11.39 -9.98 -5.83
N PRO A 4 10.73 -11.14 -6.02
CA PRO A 4 9.80 -11.37 -7.13
C PRO A 4 8.57 -10.45 -7.08
N VAL A 5 8.39 -9.72 -5.99
CA VAL A 5 7.32 -8.76 -5.75
C VAL A 5 7.94 -7.45 -5.26
N ALA A 6 7.66 -6.35 -5.96
CA ALA A 6 8.08 -5.03 -5.54
C ALA A 6 7.30 -4.60 -4.29
N LEU A 7 8.02 -4.05 -3.30
CA LEU A 7 7.44 -3.47 -2.08
C LEU A 7 7.73 -1.98 -2.05
N ALA A 8 6.69 -1.17 -1.83
CA ALA A 8 6.80 0.27 -1.70
C ALA A 8 6.25 0.72 -0.34
N LYS A 9 6.92 1.70 0.27
CA LYS A 9 6.44 2.44 1.43
C LYS A 9 5.95 3.81 0.96
N VAL A 10 4.78 4.21 1.45
CA VAL A 10 4.24 5.56 1.26
C VAL A 10 4.01 6.17 2.64
N ASP A 11 4.56 7.36 2.89
CA ASP A 11 4.32 8.10 4.12
C ASP A 11 3.06 8.97 3.96
N CYS A 12 1.95 8.54 4.56
CA CYS A 12 0.68 9.24 4.49
C CYS A 12 0.61 10.52 5.34
N THR A 13 1.61 10.80 6.18
CA THR A 13 1.68 12.01 7.01
C THR A 13 2.45 13.15 6.34
N GLU A 14 3.29 12.83 5.36
CA GLU A 14 4.09 13.79 4.60
C GLU A 14 3.72 13.75 3.11
N GLY A 15 4.70 13.54 2.22
CA GLY A 15 4.55 13.63 0.77
C GLY A 15 3.61 12.60 0.12
N GLY A 16 3.15 11.59 0.86
CA GLY A 16 2.26 10.54 0.36
C GLY A 16 0.76 10.81 0.58
N LYS A 17 0.37 11.93 1.21
CA LYS A 17 -1.02 12.19 1.61
C LYS A 17 -2.04 12.03 0.48
N GLU A 18 -1.78 12.63 -0.68
CA GLU A 18 -2.67 12.53 -1.86
C GLU A 18 -2.83 11.08 -2.33
N SER A 19 -1.75 10.30 -2.33
CA SER A 19 -1.81 8.88 -2.68
C SER A 19 -2.64 8.09 -1.67
N CYS A 20 -2.48 8.38 -0.39
CA CYS A 20 -3.24 7.72 0.68
C CYS A 20 -4.73 8.06 0.60
N GLU A 21 -5.10 9.30 0.30
CA GLU A 21 -6.49 9.70 0.03
C GLU A 21 -7.04 9.01 -1.23
N LYS A 22 -6.29 9.03 -2.35
CA LYS A 22 -6.67 8.38 -3.61
C LYS A 22 -6.98 6.89 -3.43
N TYR A 23 -6.19 6.20 -2.61
CA TYR A 23 -6.39 4.77 -2.35
C TYR A 23 -7.20 4.48 -1.08
N SER A 24 -7.86 5.50 -0.51
CA SER A 24 -8.75 5.36 0.65
C SER A 24 -8.09 4.70 1.87
N VAL A 25 -6.85 5.09 2.17
CA VAL A 25 -6.16 4.69 3.41
C VAL A 25 -6.72 5.51 4.56
N SER A 26 -7.54 4.86 5.41
CA SER A 26 -8.20 5.49 6.57
C SER A 26 -7.56 5.15 7.91
N GLY A 27 -6.61 4.22 7.95
CA GLY A 27 -5.90 3.80 9.16
C GLY A 27 -4.50 3.27 8.87
N TYR A 28 -3.63 3.26 9.87
CA TYR A 28 -2.24 2.85 9.72
C TYR A 28 -1.88 1.68 10.66
N PRO A 29 -1.06 0.70 10.19
CA PRO A 29 -0.67 0.51 8.79
C PRO A 29 -1.84 -0.04 7.94
N THR A 30 -1.83 0.26 6.65
CA THR A 30 -2.70 -0.37 5.64
C THR A 30 -1.81 -0.94 4.53
N LEU A 31 -2.03 -2.21 4.17
CA LEU A 31 -1.29 -2.90 3.11
C LEU A 31 -2.24 -3.11 1.92
N LYS A 32 -1.83 -2.63 0.74
CA LYS A 32 -2.59 -2.76 -0.50
C LYS A 32 -1.78 -3.53 -1.53
N ILE A 33 -2.41 -4.50 -2.17
CA ILE A 33 -1.80 -5.32 -3.21
C ILE A 33 -2.16 -4.72 -4.55
N PHE A 34 -1.14 -4.37 -5.34
CA PHE A 34 -1.30 -3.87 -6.70
C PHE A 34 -1.01 -4.99 -7.72
N ARG A 35 -1.83 -5.07 -8.77
CA ARG A 35 -1.61 -5.96 -9.92
C ARG A 35 -1.88 -5.16 -11.19
N ASN A 36 -0.94 -5.19 -12.14
CA ASN A 36 -1.04 -4.45 -13.39
C ASN A 36 -1.31 -2.93 -13.20
N GLY A 37 -0.76 -2.34 -12.14
CA GLY A 37 -0.92 -0.92 -11.82
C GLY A 37 -2.22 -0.55 -11.08
N GLU A 38 -3.13 -1.50 -10.86
CA GLU A 38 -4.41 -1.27 -10.18
C GLU A 38 -4.44 -1.92 -8.80
N VAL A 39 -5.24 -1.36 -7.88
CA VAL A 39 -5.47 -1.96 -6.56
C VAL A 39 -6.27 -3.25 -6.76
N SER A 40 -5.66 -4.39 -6.45
CA SER A 40 -6.31 -5.69 -6.54
C SER A 40 -7.09 -6.01 -5.26
N GLN A 41 -6.51 -5.77 -4.08
CA GLN A 41 -7.13 -6.06 -2.79
C GLN A 41 -6.39 -5.40 -1.62
N ASP A 42 -7.10 -5.22 -0.50
CA ASP A 42 -6.51 -4.91 0.79
C ASP A 42 -6.01 -6.18 1.47
N TYR A 43 -4.84 -6.11 2.08
CA TYR A 43 -4.29 -7.23 2.85
C TYR A 43 -4.75 -7.16 4.31
N ASN A 44 -5.60 -8.12 4.66
CA ASN A 44 -6.19 -8.28 6.00
C ASN A 44 -5.65 -9.51 6.75
N GLY A 45 -4.58 -10.15 6.24
CA GLY A 45 -3.94 -11.28 6.90
C GLY A 45 -3.00 -10.87 8.04
N PRO A 46 -2.31 -11.84 8.66
CA PRO A 46 -1.31 -11.60 9.71
C PRO A 46 -0.20 -10.66 9.21
N ARG A 47 0.23 -9.72 10.07
CA ARG A 47 1.27 -8.74 9.74
C ARG A 47 2.59 -8.98 10.48
N ASP A 48 2.70 -10.15 11.11
CA ASP A 48 3.83 -10.62 11.93
C ASP A 48 4.72 -11.59 11.14
#